data_AF-H5Y0H0-F1
#
_entry.id   AF-H5Y0H0-F1
#
_cell.length_a   1.000
_cell.length_b   1.000
_cell.length_c   1.000
_cell.angle_alpha   90.00
_cell.angle_beta   90.00
_cell.angle_gamma   90.00
#
_symmetry.space_group_name_H-M   'P 1'
#
loop_
_entity.id
_entity.type
_entity.pdbx_description
1 polymer ?
#
loop_
_entity_poly.entity_id
_entity_poly.type
_entity_poly.pdbx_seq_one_letter_code
_entity_poly.pdbx_strand_id
1 'polypeptide(L)'
;MSKKLRFLFIFFPLCLSLTISGCGLQDLLGKNKNKTSAKTQDQTIIAVSLNNEDPNKLLISKGIEDLAKKEDVQIKYMDSESEKESPLKDAKILIYQGGDTSILQKSQAEEIPVLALTQLPSGVKPEGIIIPDQEKAGELMAQTLVGKTSEGQVIVLQGDPNETGSQELLAGNTAVLSKYPKLIVHTIATPKGSESVARTSLIDFLQKNPDTVQGILAHNEKLAVQASEVLKQMQLDKKISLIGGQASIPSLDRMSKGSQSGDIDTAPYLQGANAYQWAQKVIKKEPLEVEHSLTSEQGEIPAKVVAVKAVTPANLAVTQKSYTTTMQSAEQDKKKKEQASDKGSKEKEQSKDEEKGQNDTKKEEGQSGDQQGGLPQGVEKVTERVKTETTRDYLDAEGKVLGTEKTVNEQVKTVPPEMLKQQAEQSKDASKEQGDQAKDKGKEEGK
;
A
#
# COMPACT_ATOMS: atom_id res chain seq x y z
N MET A 1 -48.94 -56.09 40.27
CA MET A 1 -50.38 -55.92 39.97
C MET A 1 -50.56 -54.51 39.39
N SER A 2 -50.69 -54.36 38.06
CA SER A 2 -51.97 -54.09 37.34
C SER A 2 -52.60 -52.74 37.76
N LYS A 3 -52.90 -51.74 36.92
CA LYS A 3 -53.11 -51.64 35.47
C LYS A 3 -53.23 -50.15 35.06
N LYS A 4 -52.64 -49.81 33.89
CA LYS A 4 -53.21 -49.13 32.71
C LYS A 4 -53.81 -47.70 32.80
N LEU A 5 -53.06 -46.76 32.21
CA LEU A 5 -53.32 -46.01 30.96
C LEU A 5 -54.78 -45.86 30.49
N ARG A 6 -55.25 -44.60 30.34
CA ARG A 6 -56.27 -44.23 29.35
C ARG A 6 -55.99 -42.85 28.73
N PHE A 7 -55.77 -42.88 27.43
CA PHE A 7 -55.93 -41.82 26.43
C PHE A 7 -57.36 -41.24 26.48
N LEU A 8 -57.49 -39.93 26.24
CA LEU A 8 -58.71 -39.36 25.67
C LEU A 8 -58.35 -38.18 24.75
N PHE A 9 -58.37 -38.46 23.45
CA PHE A 9 -58.49 -37.49 22.37
C PHE A 9 -59.93 -36.95 22.37
N ILE A 10 -60.12 -35.63 22.45
CA ILE A 10 -61.37 -34.98 22.06
C ILE A 10 -61.03 -33.87 21.06
N PHE A 11 -61.43 -34.14 19.82
CA PHE A 11 -61.61 -33.20 18.72
C PHE A 11 -63.01 -32.57 18.85
N PHE A 12 -63.15 -31.24 18.85
CA PHE A 12 -64.34 -30.49 18.40
C PHE A 12 -63.96 -28.98 18.24
N PRO A 13 -64.70 -28.14 17.51
CA PRO A 13 -64.28 -27.52 16.27
C PRO A 13 -64.34 -25.97 16.33
N LEU A 14 -63.74 -25.38 15.30
CA LEU A 14 -64.04 -24.09 14.69
C LEU A 14 -65.29 -23.34 15.22
N CYS A 15 -65.06 -22.27 15.99
CA CYS A 15 -65.98 -21.13 16.06
C CYS A 15 -65.19 -19.82 15.98
N LEU A 16 -65.49 -19.13 14.89
CA LEU A 16 -65.07 -17.82 14.44
C LEU A 16 -65.51 -16.72 15.42
N SER A 17 -64.58 -15.96 15.98
CA SER A 17 -64.84 -14.58 16.41
C SER A 17 -63.55 -13.77 16.31
N LEU A 18 -63.35 -13.17 15.13
CA LEU A 18 -62.42 -12.07 14.95
C LEU A 18 -62.94 -10.85 15.72
N THR A 19 -62.18 -10.37 16.69
CA THR A 19 -62.24 -8.97 17.11
C THR A 19 -61.01 -8.28 16.57
N ILE A 20 -61.12 -7.80 15.33
CA ILE A 20 -60.21 -6.82 14.73
C ILE A 20 -60.63 -5.45 15.30
N SER A 21 -59.85 -4.93 16.24
CA SER A 21 -59.60 -3.49 16.34
C SER A 21 -58.39 -3.25 15.45
N GLY A 22 -58.43 -2.56 14.32
CA GLY A 22 -59.24 -1.38 14.00
C GLY A 22 -58.37 -0.13 13.86
N CYS A 23 -57.13 -0.23 13.38
CA CYS A 23 -56.34 0.85 12.79
C CYS A 23 -55.46 0.27 11.67
N GLY A 24 -55.62 0.76 10.43
CA GLY A 24 -54.64 0.53 9.36
C GLY A 24 -55.07 -0.32 8.16
N LEU A 25 -56.35 -0.33 7.76
CA LEU A 25 -56.78 -0.95 6.49
C LEU A 25 -56.77 0.03 5.30
N GLN A 26 -56.36 1.28 5.52
CA GLN A 26 -56.25 2.30 4.46
C GLN A 26 -54.89 2.27 3.74
N ASP A 27 -53.91 1.54 4.28
CA ASP A 27 -52.56 1.38 3.70
C ASP A 27 -52.44 0.16 2.76
N LEU A 28 -53.42 -0.75 2.75
CA LEU A 28 -53.32 -2.03 2.04
C LEU A 28 -54.03 -2.07 0.66
N LEU A 29 -54.81 -1.05 0.29
CA LEU A 29 -55.63 -1.08 -0.94
C LEU A 29 -55.57 0.21 -1.80
N GLY A 30 -54.47 0.97 -1.72
CA GLY A 30 -54.28 2.20 -2.51
C GLY A 30 -53.21 2.05 -3.60
N LYS A 31 -53.62 1.74 -4.83
CA LYS A 31 -52.77 1.73 -6.02
C LYS A 31 -52.49 3.19 -6.46
N ASN A 32 -51.26 3.69 -6.28
CA ASN A 32 -50.71 4.72 -7.15
C ASN A 32 -49.17 4.72 -7.20
N LYS A 33 -48.65 5.01 -8.39
CA LYS A 33 -47.27 4.84 -8.85
C LYS A 33 -46.24 5.73 -8.12
N ASN A 34 -45.00 5.23 -8.13
CA ASN A 34 -43.72 5.95 -8.01
C ASN A 34 -43.29 6.48 -6.63
N LYS A 35 -42.57 5.63 -5.89
CA LYS A 35 -41.12 5.76 -5.60
C LYS A 35 -40.83 4.74 -4.50
N THR A 36 -40.31 3.59 -4.89
CA THR A 36 -39.49 2.79 -3.98
C THR A 36 -38.32 3.69 -3.60
N SER A 37 -38.36 4.31 -2.42
CA SER A 37 -37.15 4.81 -1.80
C SER A 37 -36.31 3.58 -1.51
N ALA A 38 -35.40 3.27 -2.44
CA ALA A 38 -34.26 2.45 -2.12
C ALA A 38 -33.68 3.02 -0.82
N LYS A 39 -33.55 2.19 0.22
CA LYS A 39 -32.63 2.51 1.31
C LYS A 39 -31.28 2.74 0.62
N THR A 40 -30.87 3.99 0.48
CA THR A 40 -29.50 4.34 0.18
C THR A 40 -28.68 3.64 1.27
N GLN A 41 -27.99 2.55 0.92
CA GLN A 41 -26.98 2.02 1.84
C GLN A 41 -25.99 3.15 2.04
N ASP A 42 -25.90 3.62 3.28
CA ASP A 42 -24.95 4.66 3.66
C ASP A 42 -23.56 4.09 3.36
N GLN A 43 -22.91 4.63 2.32
CA GLN A 43 -21.65 4.12 1.82
C GLN A 43 -20.62 4.18 2.96
N THR A 44 -19.93 3.08 3.25
CA THR A 44 -18.94 3.09 4.34
C THR A 44 -17.78 4.00 3.95
N ILE A 45 -17.42 4.93 4.83
CA ILE A 45 -16.32 5.87 4.62
C ILE A 45 -15.14 5.50 5.52
N ILE A 46 -13.96 5.38 4.92
CA ILE A 46 -12.67 5.26 5.62
C ILE A 46 -11.85 6.51 5.32
N ALA A 47 -11.42 7.21 6.37
CA ALA A 47 -10.50 8.33 6.25
C ALA A 47 -9.05 7.82 6.27
N VAL A 48 -8.17 8.44 5.49
CA VAL A 48 -6.75 8.03 5.39
C VAL A 48 -5.84 9.26 5.44
N SER A 49 -4.90 9.26 6.38
CA SER A 49 -3.84 10.26 6.52
C SER A 49 -2.48 9.58 6.34
N LEU A 50 -1.77 9.92 5.27
CA LEU A 50 -0.44 9.36 4.97
C LEU A 50 0.66 10.41 5.15
N ASN A 51 1.86 9.97 5.52
CA ASN A 51 3.01 10.86 5.59
C ASN A 51 3.39 11.35 4.18
N ASN A 52 3.36 12.66 3.95
CA ASN A 52 3.71 13.27 2.66
C ASN A 52 5.19 13.11 2.29
N GLU A 53 6.06 12.88 3.28
CA GLU A 53 7.49 12.64 3.05
C GLU A 53 7.81 11.17 2.73
N ASP A 54 6.84 10.24 2.87
CA ASP A 54 7.08 8.84 2.53
C ASP A 54 7.14 8.64 1.01
N PRO A 55 8.29 8.21 0.45
CA PRO A 55 8.42 7.97 -1.00
C PRO A 55 7.48 6.87 -1.53
N ASN A 56 6.93 6.02 -0.66
CA ASN A 56 6.07 4.90 -1.01
C ASN A 56 4.57 5.16 -0.75
N LYS A 57 4.17 6.39 -0.42
CA LYS A 57 2.78 6.79 -0.17
C LYS A 57 1.80 6.27 -1.24
N LEU A 58 2.14 6.38 -2.53
CA LEU A 58 1.27 5.91 -3.61
C LEU A 58 1.10 4.39 -3.63
N LEU A 59 2.13 3.62 -3.26
CA LEU A 59 2.05 2.16 -3.16
C LEU A 59 1.14 1.74 -2.00
N ILE A 60 1.26 2.44 -0.86
CA ILE A 60 0.37 2.26 0.29
C ILE A 60 -1.08 2.55 -0.11
N SER A 61 -1.33 3.72 -0.73
CA SER A 61 -2.66 4.10 -1.21
C SER A 61 -3.23 3.04 -2.16
N LYS A 62 -2.40 2.53 -3.08
CA LYS A 62 -2.82 1.50 -4.03
C LYS A 62 -3.25 0.20 -3.34
N GLY A 63 -2.54 -0.22 -2.30
CA GLY A 63 -2.93 -1.38 -1.48
C GLY A 63 -4.29 -1.21 -0.80
N ILE A 64 -4.56 -0.01 -0.27
CA ILE A 64 -5.87 0.34 0.31
C ILE A 64 -6.96 0.32 -0.78
N GLU A 65 -6.72 1.04 -1.88
CA GLU A 65 -7.72 1.23 -2.94
C GLU A 65 -8.10 -0.05 -3.68
N ASP A 66 -7.15 -0.96 -3.91
CA ASP A 66 -7.42 -2.22 -4.64
C ASP A 66 -8.36 -3.15 -3.88
N LEU A 67 -8.30 -3.11 -2.55
CA LEU A 67 -9.26 -3.83 -1.71
C LEU A 67 -10.55 -3.04 -1.56
N ALA A 68 -10.44 -1.72 -1.38
CA ALA A 68 -11.61 -0.85 -1.28
C ALA A 68 -12.52 -0.95 -2.50
N LYS A 69 -11.99 -1.01 -3.74
CA LYS A 69 -12.80 -1.14 -4.96
C LYS A 69 -13.62 -2.43 -5.06
N LYS A 70 -13.25 -3.47 -4.33
CA LYS A 70 -13.97 -4.76 -4.34
C LYS A 70 -15.19 -4.74 -3.42
N GLU A 71 -15.25 -3.76 -2.53
CA GLU A 71 -16.30 -3.57 -1.54
C GLU A 71 -16.90 -2.17 -1.78
N ASP A 72 -18.15 -1.91 -1.44
CA ASP A 72 -18.76 -0.59 -1.71
C ASP A 72 -18.32 0.45 -0.65
N VAL A 73 -16.99 0.70 -0.56
CA VAL A 73 -16.34 1.52 0.47
C VAL A 73 -15.69 2.75 -0.15
N GLN A 74 -16.04 3.92 0.35
CA GLN A 74 -15.41 5.19 -0.03
C GLN A 74 -14.15 5.44 0.81
N ILE A 75 -13.03 5.73 0.13
CA ILE A 75 -11.78 6.15 0.79
C ILE A 75 -11.63 7.66 0.61
N LYS A 76 -11.50 8.39 1.74
CA LYS A 76 -11.23 9.84 1.76
C LYS A 76 -9.80 10.09 2.24
N TYR A 77 -8.93 10.56 1.35
CA TYR A 77 -7.56 10.94 1.69
C TYR A 77 -7.50 12.37 2.19
N MET A 78 -6.60 12.65 3.12
CA MET A 78 -6.40 13.98 3.69
C MET A 78 -5.48 14.91 2.87
N ASP A 79 -5.33 14.62 1.58
CA ASP A 79 -4.22 15.12 0.75
C ASP A 79 -4.41 16.52 0.16
N SER A 80 -5.50 17.23 0.49
CA SER A 80 -5.74 18.55 -0.07
C SER A 80 -6.25 19.55 0.96
N GLU A 81 -5.48 20.64 1.13
CA GLU A 81 -5.86 21.87 1.84
C GLU A 81 -7.13 22.56 1.27
N SER A 82 -7.73 22.01 0.22
CA SER A 82 -8.85 22.58 -0.54
C SER A 82 -10.23 22.06 -0.14
N GLU A 83 -10.35 21.06 0.74
CA GLU A 83 -11.67 20.56 1.12
C GLU A 83 -12.31 21.41 2.23
N LYS A 84 -13.46 22.01 1.90
CA LYS A 84 -14.30 22.80 2.84
C LYS A 84 -14.90 21.95 3.97
N GLU A 85 -14.79 20.63 3.89
CA GLU A 85 -15.42 19.67 4.79
C GLU A 85 -14.37 18.71 5.36
N SER A 86 -14.51 18.35 6.64
CA SER A 86 -13.55 17.46 7.30
C SER A 86 -13.55 16.08 6.62
N PRO A 87 -12.38 15.51 6.27
CA PRO A 87 -12.30 14.15 5.71
C PRO A 87 -12.75 13.06 6.70
N LEU A 88 -12.85 13.40 8.00
CA LEU A 88 -13.44 12.54 9.03
C LEU A 88 -14.96 12.51 9.01
N LYS A 89 -15.62 13.45 8.32
CA LYS A 89 -17.08 13.51 8.32
C LYS A 89 -17.65 12.20 7.77
N ASP A 90 -18.48 11.58 8.62
CA ASP A 90 -19.15 10.29 8.42
C ASP A 90 -18.20 9.08 8.35
N ALA A 91 -16.89 9.29 8.57
CA ALA A 91 -15.89 8.22 8.57
C ALA A 91 -16.13 7.26 9.73
N LYS A 92 -15.97 5.96 9.46
CA LYS A 92 -16.11 4.90 10.47
C LYS A 92 -14.78 4.56 11.15
N ILE A 93 -13.67 4.94 10.54
CA ILE A 93 -12.31 4.74 11.05
C ILE A 93 -11.34 5.67 10.30
N LEU A 94 -10.25 6.05 10.99
CA LEU A 94 -9.09 6.73 10.42
C LEU A 94 -7.90 5.78 10.31
N ILE A 95 -7.39 5.53 9.11
CA ILE A 95 -6.06 4.93 8.91
C ILE A 95 -5.03 6.06 8.96
N TYR A 96 -4.13 6.02 9.93
CA TYR A 96 -3.16 7.09 10.20
C TYR A 96 -1.72 6.59 10.13
N GLN A 97 -0.95 7.13 9.18
CA GLN A 97 0.50 6.95 9.09
C GLN A 97 1.28 8.19 9.57
N GLY A 98 0.71 9.37 9.37
CA GLY A 98 1.35 10.66 9.62
C GLY A 98 0.62 11.77 8.86
N GLY A 99 1.07 13.02 9.03
CA GLY A 99 0.42 14.20 8.45
C GLY A 99 0.02 15.21 9.53
N ASP A 100 -1.08 15.94 9.31
CA ASP A 100 -1.58 16.91 10.28
C ASP A 100 -2.05 16.21 11.57
N THR A 101 -1.31 16.45 12.66
CA THR A 101 -1.62 15.88 13.99
C THR A 101 -2.94 16.40 14.58
N SER A 102 -3.50 17.52 14.09
CA SER A 102 -4.80 18.02 14.55
C SER A 102 -5.94 17.04 14.27
N ILE A 103 -5.77 16.15 13.30
CA ILE A 103 -6.78 15.15 12.96
C ILE A 103 -6.95 14.09 14.03
N LEU A 104 -5.88 13.75 14.74
CA LEU A 104 -5.92 12.76 15.81
C LEU A 104 -6.81 13.25 16.95
N GLN A 105 -6.72 14.55 17.28
CA GLN A 105 -7.59 15.19 18.27
C GLN A 105 -9.05 15.22 17.83
N LYS A 106 -9.31 15.53 16.55
CA LYS A 106 -10.67 15.50 15.97
C LYS A 106 -11.24 14.08 15.97
N SER A 107 -10.45 13.09 15.58
CA SER A 107 -10.83 11.67 15.59
C SER A 107 -11.23 11.23 17.00
N GLN A 108 -10.48 11.61 18.03
CA GLN A 108 -10.83 11.32 19.42
C GLN A 108 -12.13 12.04 19.86
N ALA A 109 -12.28 13.31 19.52
CA ALA A 109 -13.47 14.09 19.88
C ALA A 109 -14.76 13.57 19.22
N GLU A 110 -14.65 13.02 18.01
CA GLU A 110 -15.74 12.41 17.24
C GLU A 110 -15.90 10.90 17.51
N GLU A 111 -15.11 10.33 18.43
CA GLU A 111 -15.07 8.89 18.77
C GLU A 111 -14.82 7.97 17.55
N ILE A 112 -14.08 8.48 16.57
CA ILE A 112 -13.67 7.71 15.39
C ILE A 112 -12.42 6.90 15.75
N PRO A 113 -12.45 5.56 15.63
CA PRO A 113 -11.30 4.72 15.92
C PRO A 113 -10.14 5.01 14.98
N VAL A 114 -8.92 4.83 15.49
CA VAL A 114 -7.68 5.02 14.72
C VAL A 114 -7.01 3.67 14.50
N LEU A 115 -6.66 3.37 13.26
CA LEU A 115 -5.75 2.29 12.89
C LEU A 115 -4.41 2.91 12.50
N ALA A 116 -3.36 2.59 13.24
CA ALA A 116 -2.03 3.12 12.96
C ALA A 116 -1.34 2.35 11.83
N LEU A 117 -0.52 3.05 11.04
CA LEU A 117 0.23 2.49 9.93
C LEU A 117 1.68 2.96 10.02
N THR A 118 2.63 2.02 10.05
CA THR A 118 4.08 2.22 10.11
C THR A 118 4.60 2.91 11.37
N GLN A 119 3.94 3.97 11.84
CA GLN A 119 4.31 4.78 13.01
C GLN A 119 3.17 4.85 14.00
N LEU A 120 3.51 4.79 15.28
CA LEU A 120 2.55 4.96 16.36
C LEU A 120 2.23 6.45 16.55
N PRO A 121 0.95 6.88 16.47
CA PRO A 121 0.57 8.25 16.75
C PRO A 121 0.72 8.58 18.23
N SER A 122 1.25 9.77 18.54
CA SER A 122 1.31 10.28 19.91
C SER A 122 -0.08 10.68 20.43
N GLY A 123 -0.35 10.40 21.70
CA GLY A 123 -1.55 10.88 22.41
C GLY A 123 -2.87 10.17 22.04
N VAL A 124 -2.84 9.23 21.09
CA VAL A 124 -4.01 8.43 20.70
C VAL A 124 -3.66 6.96 20.71
N LYS A 125 -4.41 6.16 21.47
CA LYS A 125 -4.28 4.70 21.41
C LYS A 125 -5.01 4.18 20.16
N PRO A 126 -4.33 3.56 19.20
CA PRO A 126 -4.99 2.97 18.05
C PRO A 126 -5.60 1.59 18.39
N GLU A 127 -6.58 1.16 17.62
CA GLU A 127 -7.18 -0.18 17.68
C GLU A 127 -6.18 -1.28 17.29
N GLY A 128 -5.18 -0.91 16.49
CA GLY A 128 -4.07 -1.75 16.09
C GLY A 128 -3.09 -0.98 15.22
N ILE A 129 -1.96 -1.60 14.92
CA ILE A 129 -0.91 -1.02 14.08
C ILE A 129 -0.44 -2.03 13.03
N ILE A 130 -0.24 -1.57 11.79
CA ILE A 130 0.43 -2.35 10.74
C ILE A 130 1.86 -1.83 10.60
N ILE A 131 2.86 -2.68 10.82
CA ILE A 131 4.29 -2.30 10.77
C ILE A 131 5.08 -3.30 9.92
N PRO A 132 6.16 -2.88 9.24
CA PRO A 132 7.11 -3.84 8.68
C PRO A 132 7.88 -4.54 9.80
N ASP A 133 8.45 -5.71 9.50
CA ASP A 133 9.39 -6.40 10.38
C ASP A 133 10.75 -5.67 10.40
N GLN A 134 10.94 -4.79 11.38
CA GLN A 134 12.08 -3.89 11.45
C GLN A 134 13.36 -4.58 11.91
N GLU A 135 13.28 -5.51 12.87
CA GLU A 135 14.42 -6.33 13.25
C GLU A 135 14.91 -7.13 12.05
N LYS A 136 13.98 -7.76 11.31
CA LYS A 136 14.36 -8.51 10.09
C LYS A 136 14.93 -7.61 9.00
N ALA A 137 14.40 -6.40 8.82
CA ALA A 137 14.95 -5.43 7.89
C ALA A 137 16.42 -5.11 8.25
N GLY A 138 16.71 -4.93 9.54
CA GLY A 138 18.05 -4.64 10.05
C GLY A 138 19.01 -5.79 9.80
N GLU A 139 18.56 -7.02 10.04
CA GLU A 139 19.34 -8.21 9.72
C GLU A 139 19.67 -8.29 8.22
N LEU A 140 18.67 -8.08 7.36
CA LEU A 140 18.83 -8.18 5.91
C LEU A 140 19.76 -7.08 5.37
N MET A 141 19.70 -5.86 5.93
CA MET A 141 20.62 -4.77 5.57
C MET A 141 22.07 -5.17 5.87
N ALA A 142 22.31 -5.63 7.10
CA ALA A 142 23.64 -6.04 7.53
C ALA A 142 24.12 -7.28 6.78
N GLN A 143 23.26 -8.28 6.53
CA GLN A 143 23.57 -9.46 5.71
C GLN A 143 24.00 -9.09 4.29
N THR A 144 23.31 -8.12 3.68
CA THR A 144 23.63 -7.62 2.35
C THR A 144 25.01 -6.93 2.33
N LEU A 145 25.35 -6.20 3.39
CA LEU A 145 26.66 -5.58 3.52
C LEU A 145 27.79 -6.59 3.77
N VAL A 146 27.60 -7.54 4.69
CA VAL A 146 28.66 -8.51 5.03
C VAL A 146 28.94 -9.53 3.94
N GLY A 147 27.99 -9.71 3.01
CA GLY A 147 28.23 -10.42 1.75
C GLY A 147 29.23 -9.71 0.81
N LYS A 148 29.59 -8.45 1.10
CA LYS A 148 30.54 -7.64 0.32
C LYS A 148 31.83 -7.34 1.08
N THR A 149 31.76 -7.13 2.40
CA THR A 149 32.93 -6.86 3.25
C THR A 149 32.80 -7.50 4.62
N SER A 150 33.88 -8.06 5.16
CA SER A 150 33.90 -8.69 6.49
C SER A 150 34.90 -8.05 7.45
N GLU A 151 35.56 -6.97 7.03
CA GLU A 151 36.52 -6.20 7.81
C GLU A 151 36.45 -4.70 7.47
N GLY A 152 37.00 -3.85 8.34
CA GLY A 152 36.99 -2.39 8.19
C GLY A 152 35.88 -1.70 8.99
N GLN A 153 35.62 -0.43 8.69
CA GLN A 153 34.63 0.37 9.41
C GLN A 153 33.28 0.38 8.68
N VAL A 154 32.19 0.30 9.45
CA VAL A 154 30.81 0.40 8.97
C VAL A 154 30.11 1.54 9.69
N ILE A 155 29.44 2.41 8.94
CA ILE A 155 28.64 3.49 9.50
C ILE A 155 27.17 3.10 9.41
N VAL A 156 26.44 3.12 10.51
CA VAL A 156 24.99 3.04 10.56
C VAL A 156 24.44 4.46 10.69
N LEU A 157 23.79 4.95 9.64
CA LEU A 157 22.98 6.17 9.70
C LEU A 157 21.61 5.77 10.23
N GLN A 158 21.45 5.90 11.54
CA GLN A 158 20.21 5.57 12.23
C GLN A 158 19.21 6.71 12.02
N GLY A 159 17.94 6.35 11.79
CA GLY A 159 16.81 7.29 11.77
C GLY A 159 16.56 7.94 13.14
N ASP A 160 15.38 8.50 13.37
CA ASP A 160 15.05 9.02 14.69
C ASP A 160 14.99 7.85 15.69
N PRO A 161 15.78 7.85 16.77
CA PRO A 161 15.76 6.76 17.75
C PRO A 161 14.41 6.57 18.46
N ASN A 162 13.51 7.56 18.39
CA ASN A 162 12.19 7.53 19.01
C ASN A 162 11.07 7.10 18.04
N GLU A 163 11.37 6.93 16.76
CA GLU A 163 10.40 6.41 15.79
C GLU A 163 10.10 4.93 16.05
N THR A 164 8.87 4.54 15.75
CA THR A 164 8.42 3.15 15.89
C THR A 164 9.30 2.23 15.04
N GLY A 165 9.91 1.23 15.66
CA GLY A 165 10.74 0.25 14.95
C GLY A 165 12.23 0.62 14.81
N SER A 166 12.64 1.83 15.20
CA SER A 166 14.01 2.32 14.99
C SER A 166 15.05 1.52 15.79
N GLN A 167 14.70 1.13 17.03
CA GLN A 167 15.59 0.35 17.89
C GLN A 167 15.68 -1.11 17.41
N GLU A 168 14.57 -1.69 16.97
CA GLU A 168 14.49 -3.03 16.39
C GLU A 168 15.35 -3.12 15.12
N LEU A 169 15.27 -2.12 14.25
CA LEU A 169 16.10 -2.02 13.05
C LEU A 169 17.59 -1.97 13.37
N LEU A 170 17.98 -1.14 14.36
CA LEU A 170 19.37 -1.08 14.84
C LEU A 170 19.82 -2.40 15.51
N ALA A 171 18.93 -3.05 16.26
CA ALA A 171 19.19 -4.34 16.89
C ALA A 171 19.46 -5.43 15.84
N GLY A 172 18.66 -5.48 14.77
CA GLY A 172 18.88 -6.38 13.63
C GLY A 172 20.22 -6.14 12.94
N ASN A 173 20.62 -4.87 12.74
CA ASN A 173 21.96 -4.58 12.22
C ASN A 173 23.05 -5.13 13.17
N THR A 174 22.96 -4.81 14.45
CA THR A 174 23.92 -5.21 15.49
C THR A 174 24.04 -6.73 15.61
N ALA A 175 22.92 -7.46 15.55
CA ALA A 175 22.85 -8.92 15.68
C ALA A 175 23.64 -9.64 14.57
N VAL A 176 23.70 -9.06 13.37
CA VAL A 176 24.49 -9.60 12.26
C VAL A 176 25.94 -9.10 12.31
N LEU A 177 26.15 -7.79 12.46
CA LEU A 177 27.49 -7.20 12.38
C LEU A 177 28.42 -7.68 13.52
N SER A 178 27.89 -7.92 14.72
CA SER A 178 28.66 -8.41 15.88
C SER A 178 29.30 -9.78 15.66
N LYS A 179 28.84 -10.56 14.68
CA LYS A 179 29.43 -11.86 14.29
C LYS A 179 30.75 -11.70 13.50
N TYR A 180 31.10 -10.48 13.11
CA TYR A 180 32.28 -10.17 12.31
C TYR A 180 33.25 -9.28 13.13
N PRO A 181 34.16 -9.87 13.93
CA PRO A 181 34.97 -9.14 14.90
C PRO A 181 36.00 -8.18 14.28
N LYS A 182 36.22 -8.25 12.96
CA LYS A 182 37.06 -7.31 12.21
C LYS A 182 36.30 -6.09 11.71
N LEU A 183 34.98 -6.06 11.87
CA LEU A 183 34.18 -4.88 11.60
C LEU A 183 34.14 -3.98 12.84
N ILE A 184 34.35 -2.69 12.62
CA ILE A 184 34.16 -1.65 13.63
C ILE A 184 32.92 -0.86 13.23
N VAL A 185 31.89 -0.89 14.07
CA VAL A 185 30.59 -0.27 13.77
C VAL A 185 30.47 1.07 14.47
N HIS A 186 30.11 2.11 13.72
CA HIS A 186 29.83 3.44 14.21
C HIS A 186 28.39 3.80 13.89
N THR A 187 27.64 4.32 14.87
CA THR A 187 26.26 4.76 14.66
C THR A 187 26.18 6.28 14.73
N ILE A 188 25.52 6.88 13.73
CA ILE A 188 25.16 8.29 13.69
C ILE A 188 23.63 8.34 13.80
N ALA A 189 23.12 8.68 14.98
CA ALA A 189 21.69 8.86 15.20
C ALA A 189 21.21 10.17 14.57
N THR A 190 20.04 10.13 13.95
CA THR A 190 19.43 11.29 13.28
C THR A 190 18.04 11.58 13.86
N PRO A 191 17.95 12.20 15.05
CA PRO A 191 16.68 12.73 15.55
C PRO A 191 15.97 13.62 14.52
N LYS A 192 14.65 13.70 14.58
CA LYS A 192 13.85 14.51 13.65
C LYS A 192 14.37 15.95 13.53
N GLY A 193 14.59 16.41 12.30
CA GLY A 193 15.09 17.75 12.00
C GLY A 193 16.61 17.92 12.12
N SER A 194 17.38 16.85 12.34
CA SER A 194 18.84 16.88 12.47
C SER A 194 19.58 16.32 11.24
N GLU A 195 18.92 16.18 10.10
CA GLU A 195 19.48 15.53 8.92
C GLU A 195 20.71 16.27 8.36
N SER A 196 20.77 17.60 8.52
CA SER A 196 21.96 18.38 8.17
C SER A 196 23.16 18.06 9.08
N VAL A 197 22.91 17.77 10.36
CA VAL A 197 23.92 17.38 11.35
C VAL A 197 24.43 15.97 11.07
N ALA A 198 23.53 15.03 10.74
CA ALA A 198 23.91 13.67 10.34
C ALA A 198 24.78 13.69 9.08
N ARG A 199 24.39 14.48 8.06
CA ARG A 199 25.19 14.66 6.84
C ARG A 199 26.58 15.23 7.12
N THR A 200 26.68 16.25 7.97
CA THR A 200 27.97 16.86 8.34
C THR A 200 28.83 15.86 9.11
N SER A 201 28.24 15.12 10.05
CA SER A 201 28.92 14.07 10.82
C SER A 201 29.47 12.96 9.93
N LEU A 202 28.73 12.56 8.89
CA LEU A 202 29.19 11.58 7.90
C LEU A 202 30.43 12.10 7.15
N ILE A 203 30.41 13.35 6.67
CA ILE A 203 31.55 13.95 5.97
C ILE A 203 32.78 13.99 6.87
N ASP A 204 32.63 14.49 8.09
CA ASP A 204 33.72 14.60 9.06
C ASP A 204 34.31 13.21 9.38
N PHE A 205 33.44 12.20 9.50
CA PHE A 205 33.86 10.83 9.75
C PHE A 205 34.68 10.27 8.59
N LEU A 206 34.18 10.42 7.35
CA LEU A 206 34.85 9.94 6.15
C LEU A 206 36.20 10.64 5.92
N GLN A 207 36.32 11.94 6.25
CA GLN A 207 37.57 12.69 6.15
C GLN A 207 38.61 12.26 7.19
N LYS A 208 38.18 11.95 8.42
CA LYS A 208 39.07 11.49 9.50
C LYS A 208 39.53 10.04 9.33
N ASN A 209 38.79 9.25 8.56
CA ASN A 209 39.00 7.80 8.41
C ASN A 209 39.16 7.39 6.94
N PRO A 210 40.09 8.00 6.17
CA PRO A 210 40.24 7.73 4.75
C PRO A 210 40.54 6.25 4.50
N ASP A 211 39.92 5.68 3.48
CA ASP A 211 40.12 4.30 2.99
C ASP A 211 39.90 3.17 4.03
N THR A 212 39.26 3.45 5.18
CA THR A 212 38.93 2.42 6.19
C THR A 212 37.43 2.12 6.28
N VAL A 213 36.57 3.03 5.83
CA VAL A 213 35.12 2.83 5.80
C VAL A 213 34.77 2.00 4.58
N GLN A 214 34.16 0.83 4.81
CA GLN A 214 33.82 -0.12 3.76
C GLN A 214 32.31 -0.15 3.45
N GLY A 215 31.49 0.31 4.40
CA GLY A 215 30.04 0.23 4.28
C GLY A 215 29.28 1.32 5.02
N ILE A 216 28.12 1.68 4.47
CA ILE A 216 27.12 2.52 5.11
C ILE A 216 25.78 1.80 5.08
N LEU A 217 25.14 1.64 6.25
CA LEU A 217 23.75 1.21 6.39
C LEU A 217 22.90 2.44 6.65
N ALA A 218 22.01 2.81 5.73
CA ALA A 218 21.10 3.94 5.88
C ALA A 218 19.67 3.48 6.13
N HIS A 219 19.14 3.75 7.32
CA HIS A 219 17.86 3.17 7.80
C HIS A 219 16.63 3.56 6.97
N ASN A 220 16.64 4.72 6.29
CA ASN A 220 15.54 5.17 5.46
C ASN A 220 16.04 5.84 4.17
N GLU A 221 15.12 6.10 3.24
CA GLU A 221 15.44 6.66 1.92
C GLU A 221 16.10 8.05 2.02
N LYS A 222 15.66 8.90 2.96
CA LYS A 222 16.21 10.25 3.16
C LYS A 222 17.70 10.20 3.51
N LEU A 223 18.07 9.31 4.43
CA LEU A 223 19.46 9.07 4.82
C LEU A 223 20.27 8.43 3.69
N ALA A 224 19.67 7.51 2.93
CA ALA A 224 20.33 6.87 1.79
C ALA A 224 20.67 7.88 0.68
N VAL A 225 19.75 8.82 0.39
CA VAL A 225 19.98 9.93 -0.55
C VAL A 225 21.18 10.78 -0.07
N GLN A 226 21.16 11.23 1.18
CA GLN A 226 22.25 12.06 1.73
C GLN A 226 23.59 11.33 1.69
N ALA A 227 23.63 10.05 2.07
CA ALA A 227 24.83 9.23 2.00
C ALA A 227 25.34 9.11 0.56
N SER A 228 24.46 8.80 -0.39
CA SER A 228 24.82 8.69 -1.81
C SER A 228 25.38 10.00 -2.36
N GLU A 229 24.83 11.14 -1.99
CA GLU A 229 25.32 12.46 -2.41
C GLU A 229 26.70 12.76 -1.83
N VAL A 230 26.91 12.49 -0.54
CA VAL A 230 28.21 12.67 0.12
C VAL A 230 29.27 11.79 -0.51
N LEU A 231 28.96 10.49 -0.70
CA LEU A 231 29.89 9.55 -1.34
C LEU A 231 30.26 10.01 -2.75
N LYS A 232 29.30 10.47 -3.56
CA LYS A 232 29.56 10.99 -4.90
C LYS A 232 30.42 12.26 -4.87
N GLN A 233 30.13 13.20 -3.98
CA GLN A 233 30.91 14.45 -3.84
C GLN A 233 32.37 14.16 -3.44
N MET A 234 32.59 13.14 -2.61
CA MET A 234 33.92 12.73 -2.15
C MET A 234 34.58 11.70 -3.09
N GLN A 235 33.94 11.30 -4.19
CA GLN A 235 34.43 10.26 -5.11
C GLN A 235 34.67 8.90 -4.43
N LEU A 236 33.83 8.58 -3.44
CA LEU A 236 33.85 7.35 -2.66
C LEU A 236 32.71 6.39 -3.02
N ASP A 237 31.81 6.76 -3.94
CA ASP A 237 30.62 5.98 -4.34
C ASP A 237 30.95 4.63 -5.01
N LYS A 238 32.20 4.46 -5.47
CA LYS A 238 32.72 3.19 -5.99
C LYS A 238 33.57 2.39 -5.00
N LYS A 239 33.88 2.97 -3.84
CA LYS A 239 34.70 2.35 -2.79
C LYS A 239 33.86 1.87 -1.62
N ILE A 240 32.85 2.65 -1.22
CA ILE A 240 32.04 2.39 -0.03
C ILE A 240 30.70 1.82 -0.43
N SER A 241 30.33 0.67 0.14
CA SER A 241 29.05 0.03 -0.14
C SER A 241 27.91 0.69 0.65
N LEU A 242 26.97 1.34 -0.06
CA LEU A 242 25.75 1.89 0.54
C LEU A 242 24.60 0.88 0.47
N ILE A 243 23.99 0.54 1.60
CA ILE A 243 22.78 -0.27 1.71
C ILE A 243 21.66 0.58 2.31
N GLY A 244 20.52 0.68 1.60
CA GLY A 244 19.31 1.34 2.07
C GLY A 244 18.43 0.40 2.92
N GLY A 245 17.53 0.99 3.72
CA GLY A 245 16.53 0.28 4.51
C GLY A 245 15.09 0.48 4.04
N GLN A 246 14.88 1.21 2.95
CA GLN A 246 13.54 1.57 2.46
C GLN A 246 13.55 1.73 0.93
N ALA A 247 13.36 0.61 0.23
CA ALA A 247 13.30 0.58 -1.22
C ALA A 247 12.16 1.46 -1.73
N SER A 248 12.52 2.33 -2.65
CA SER A 248 11.70 3.30 -3.38
C SER A 248 12.13 3.37 -4.84
N ILE A 249 11.31 3.87 -5.77
CA ILE A 249 11.73 4.02 -7.18
C ILE A 249 13.08 4.76 -7.33
N PRO A 250 13.32 5.91 -6.66
CA PRO A 250 14.62 6.57 -6.71
C PRO A 250 15.78 5.70 -6.21
N SER A 251 15.59 4.93 -5.14
CA SER A 251 16.62 4.00 -4.64
C SER A 251 16.95 2.90 -5.64
N LEU A 252 15.95 2.34 -6.33
CA LEU A 252 16.14 1.25 -7.27
C LEU A 252 16.87 1.75 -8.53
N ASP A 253 16.64 3.00 -8.91
CA ASP A 253 17.42 3.68 -9.96
C ASP A 253 18.88 3.91 -9.53
N ARG A 254 19.13 4.34 -8.28
CA ARG A 254 20.51 4.42 -7.72
C ARG A 254 21.20 3.05 -7.71
N MET A 255 20.46 1.99 -7.39
CA MET A 255 20.98 0.63 -7.46
C MET A 255 21.35 0.23 -8.90
N SER A 256 20.52 0.58 -9.87
CA SER A 256 20.80 0.32 -11.30
C SER A 256 22.03 1.06 -11.80
N LYS A 257 22.28 2.27 -11.29
CA LYS A 257 23.47 3.08 -11.58
C LYS A 257 24.71 2.64 -10.78
N GLY A 258 24.55 1.70 -9.86
CA GLY A 258 25.61 1.21 -8.98
C GLY A 258 26.14 2.26 -8.00
N SER A 259 25.34 3.27 -7.63
CA SER A 259 25.64 4.19 -6.54
C SER A 259 25.02 3.75 -5.20
N GLN A 260 24.19 2.70 -5.23
CA GLN A 260 23.66 1.99 -4.07
C GLN A 260 23.79 0.49 -4.32
N SER A 261 24.18 -0.28 -3.31
CA SER A 261 24.54 -1.70 -3.45
C SER A 261 23.42 -2.67 -3.10
N GLY A 262 22.43 -2.22 -2.34
CA GLY A 262 21.29 -3.00 -1.86
C GLY A 262 20.25 -2.10 -1.18
N ASP A 263 19.07 -2.62 -0.96
CA ASP A 263 17.99 -1.95 -0.23
C ASP A 263 17.05 -2.98 0.42
N ILE A 264 16.06 -2.54 1.21
CA ILE A 264 15.02 -3.39 1.79
C ILE A 264 13.64 -2.96 1.29
N ASP A 265 12.93 -3.87 0.63
CA ASP A 265 11.51 -3.72 0.34
C ASP A 265 10.71 -3.98 1.62
N THR A 266 10.12 -2.91 2.16
CA THR A 266 9.27 -2.91 3.36
C THR A 266 7.80 -3.28 3.05
N ALA A 267 7.53 -3.72 1.83
CA ALA A 267 6.24 -4.14 1.32
C ALA A 267 5.12 -3.08 1.50
N PRO A 268 5.30 -1.83 1.03
CA PRO A 268 4.35 -0.74 1.26
C PRO A 268 2.93 -1.03 0.73
N TYR A 269 2.81 -1.72 -0.40
CA TYR A 269 1.51 -2.17 -0.91
C TYR A 269 0.79 -3.11 0.07
N LEU A 270 1.52 -4.08 0.65
CA LEU A 270 0.96 -5.00 1.63
C LEU A 270 0.61 -4.29 2.94
N GLN A 271 1.39 -3.31 3.36
CA GLN A 271 1.04 -2.49 4.53
C GLN A 271 -0.32 -1.79 4.32
N GLY A 272 -0.52 -1.14 3.17
CA GLY A 272 -1.82 -0.54 2.82
C GLY A 272 -2.97 -1.54 2.73
N ALA A 273 -2.74 -2.69 2.10
CA ALA A 273 -3.76 -3.75 1.99
C ALA A 273 -4.16 -4.30 3.37
N ASN A 274 -3.19 -4.60 4.24
CA ASN A 274 -3.47 -5.07 5.60
C ASN A 274 -4.17 -3.99 6.44
N ALA A 275 -3.80 -2.71 6.27
CA ALA A 275 -4.46 -1.61 6.94
C ALA A 275 -5.95 -1.53 6.57
N TYR A 276 -6.28 -1.65 5.29
CA TYR A 276 -7.68 -1.71 4.86
C TYR A 276 -8.41 -2.93 5.46
N GLN A 277 -7.79 -4.12 5.46
CA GLN A 277 -8.42 -5.32 6.00
C GLN A 277 -8.71 -5.20 7.50
N TRP A 278 -7.76 -4.67 8.29
CA TRP A 278 -7.97 -4.44 9.71
C TRP A 278 -9.00 -3.33 9.97
N ALA A 279 -8.99 -2.28 9.15
CA ALA A 279 -10.01 -1.23 9.22
C ALA A 279 -11.42 -1.80 9.02
N GLN A 280 -11.63 -2.66 8.02
CA GLN A 280 -12.90 -3.35 7.80
C GLN A 280 -13.32 -4.22 9.01
N LYS A 281 -12.38 -4.94 9.62
CA LYS A 281 -12.66 -5.76 10.82
C LYS A 281 -13.09 -4.89 12.00
N VAL A 282 -12.39 -3.78 12.26
CA VAL A 282 -12.75 -2.80 13.30
C VAL A 282 -14.16 -2.24 13.05
N ILE A 283 -14.46 -1.80 11.82
CA ILE A 283 -15.79 -1.28 11.44
C ILE A 283 -16.89 -2.33 11.71
N LYS A 284 -16.63 -3.59 11.36
CA LYS A 284 -17.56 -4.71 11.53
C LYS A 284 -17.60 -5.25 12.97
N LYS A 285 -16.77 -4.72 13.88
CA LYS A 285 -16.57 -5.20 15.25
C LYS A 285 -16.16 -6.69 15.30
N GLU A 286 -15.39 -7.11 14.31
CA GLU A 286 -14.79 -8.44 14.23
C GLU A 286 -13.42 -8.44 14.93
N PRO A 287 -12.99 -9.57 15.53
CA PRO A 287 -11.69 -9.66 16.16
C PRO A 287 -10.55 -9.52 15.14
N LEU A 288 -9.49 -8.82 15.53
CA LEU A 288 -8.25 -8.75 14.77
C LEU A 288 -7.49 -10.09 14.86
N GLU A 289 -6.79 -10.45 13.79
CA GLU A 289 -5.87 -11.59 13.79
C GLU A 289 -4.53 -11.14 14.37
N VAL A 290 -4.38 -11.29 15.68
CA VAL A 290 -3.24 -10.76 16.43
C VAL A 290 -2.23 -11.87 16.73
N GLU A 291 -1.05 -11.76 16.15
CA GLU A 291 0.11 -12.62 16.45
C GLU A 291 1.18 -11.86 17.26
N HIS A 292 1.19 -10.53 17.15
CA HIS A 292 2.17 -9.65 17.79
C HIS A 292 1.47 -8.47 18.46
N SER A 293 2.14 -7.86 19.44
CA SER A 293 1.74 -6.59 20.02
C SER A 293 2.94 -5.64 20.10
N LEU A 294 2.64 -4.35 20.14
CA LEU A 294 3.59 -3.29 20.42
C LEU A 294 3.24 -2.70 21.79
N THR A 295 4.21 -2.73 22.70
CA THR A 295 4.09 -2.09 24.02
C THR A 295 4.53 -0.63 23.93
N SER A 296 3.68 0.30 24.37
CA SER A 296 4.01 1.72 24.46
C SER A 296 3.45 2.36 25.73
N GLU A 297 3.66 3.67 25.89
CA GLU A 297 2.99 4.46 26.94
C GLU A 297 1.46 4.44 26.83
N GLN A 298 0.92 4.13 25.64
CA GLN A 298 -0.52 3.97 25.40
C GLN A 298 -1.01 2.53 25.70
N GLY A 299 -0.13 1.66 26.22
CA GLY A 299 -0.40 0.27 26.59
C GLY A 299 -0.03 -0.73 25.50
N GLU A 300 -0.59 -1.94 25.61
CA GLU A 300 -0.46 -2.97 24.58
C GLU A 300 -1.37 -2.65 23.39
N ILE A 301 -0.79 -2.69 22.19
CA ILE A 301 -1.45 -2.40 20.93
C ILE A 301 -1.29 -3.61 19.99
N PRO A 302 -2.37 -4.19 19.47
CA PRO A 302 -2.28 -5.26 18.48
C PRO A 302 -1.46 -4.86 17.26
N ALA A 303 -0.52 -5.70 16.83
CA ALA A 303 0.38 -5.40 15.73
C ALA A 303 0.30 -6.46 14.61
N LYS A 304 0.14 -6.00 13.37
CA LYS A 304 0.37 -6.82 12.16
C LYS A 304 1.79 -6.54 11.68
N VAL A 305 2.66 -7.52 11.82
CA VAL A 305 4.02 -7.46 11.28
C VAL A 305 4.00 -7.92 9.83
N VAL A 306 4.47 -7.05 8.92
CA VAL A 306 4.54 -7.32 7.47
C VAL A 306 5.96 -7.74 7.13
N ALA A 307 6.10 -8.92 6.52
CA ALA A 307 7.39 -9.45 6.12
C ALA A 307 8.09 -8.55 5.09
N VAL A 308 9.39 -8.36 5.28
CA VAL A 308 10.26 -7.53 4.44
C VAL A 308 11.18 -8.38 3.56
N LYS A 309 11.75 -7.79 2.51
CA LYS A 309 12.65 -8.51 1.58
C LYS A 309 13.88 -7.70 1.23
N ALA A 310 15.04 -8.36 1.14
CA ALA A 310 16.22 -7.73 0.59
C ALA A 310 16.07 -7.50 -0.92
N VAL A 311 16.44 -6.30 -1.37
CA VAL A 311 16.63 -5.95 -2.77
C VAL A 311 18.11 -5.96 -3.06
N THR A 312 18.50 -6.80 -4.00
CA THR A 312 19.88 -7.04 -4.43
C THR A 312 19.93 -6.96 -5.96
N PRO A 313 21.13 -6.89 -6.57
CA PRO A 313 21.25 -6.95 -8.03
C PRO A 313 20.54 -8.15 -8.67
N ALA A 314 20.41 -9.28 -7.94
CA ALA A 314 19.78 -10.50 -8.46
C ALA A 314 18.26 -10.39 -8.63
N ASN A 315 17.57 -9.55 -7.84
CA ASN A 315 16.11 -9.37 -7.93
C ASN A 315 15.67 -7.95 -8.29
N LEU A 316 16.62 -7.02 -8.48
CA LEU A 316 16.37 -5.61 -8.76
C LEU A 316 15.37 -5.38 -9.90
N ALA A 317 15.56 -6.05 -11.05
CA ALA A 317 14.68 -5.85 -12.22
C ALA A 317 13.23 -6.26 -11.94
N VAL A 318 13.00 -7.32 -11.16
CA VAL A 318 11.66 -7.78 -10.78
C VAL A 318 11.03 -6.80 -9.80
N THR A 319 11.78 -6.34 -8.80
CA THR A 319 11.33 -5.36 -7.83
C THR A 319 10.98 -4.03 -8.51
N GLN A 320 11.84 -3.52 -9.39
CA GLN A 320 11.59 -2.31 -10.19
C GLN A 320 10.31 -2.43 -11.00
N LYS A 321 10.15 -3.53 -11.74
CA LYS A 321 8.93 -3.76 -12.53
C LYS A 321 7.69 -3.75 -11.64
N SER A 322 7.75 -4.40 -10.47
CA SER A 322 6.66 -4.43 -9.51
C SER A 322 6.29 -3.02 -9.01
N TYR A 323 7.28 -2.23 -8.58
CA TYR A 323 7.07 -0.87 -8.09
C TYR A 323 6.54 0.05 -9.20
N THR A 324 7.16 0.06 -10.38
CA THR A 324 6.77 0.93 -11.49
C THR A 324 5.36 0.61 -11.98
N THR A 325 5.02 -0.68 -12.15
CA THR A 325 3.67 -1.09 -12.59
C THR A 325 2.61 -0.64 -11.57
N THR A 326 2.90 -0.83 -10.29
CA THR A 326 1.97 -0.45 -9.21
C THR A 326 1.78 1.06 -9.14
N MET A 327 2.87 1.84 -9.27
CA MET A 327 2.81 3.30 -9.31
C MET A 327 2.04 3.82 -10.52
N GLN A 328 2.32 3.32 -11.72
CA GLN A 328 1.60 3.71 -12.94
C GLN A 328 0.10 3.43 -12.79
N SER A 329 -0.28 2.29 -12.23
CA SER A 329 -1.68 1.99 -11.95
C SER A 329 -2.29 2.94 -10.92
N ALA A 330 -1.55 3.30 -9.86
CA ALA A 330 -2.02 4.25 -8.85
C ALA A 330 -2.24 5.66 -9.44
N GLU A 331 -1.31 6.13 -10.27
CA GLU A 331 -1.44 7.43 -10.95
C GLU A 331 -2.61 7.46 -11.94
N GLN A 332 -2.83 6.38 -12.69
CA GLN A 332 -3.98 6.27 -13.59
C GLN A 332 -5.30 6.28 -12.82
N ASP A 333 -5.37 5.59 -11.68
CA ASP A 333 -6.55 5.59 -10.82
C ASP A 333 -6.84 6.99 -10.25
N LYS A 334 -5.80 7.72 -9.83
CA LYS A 334 -5.93 9.10 -9.34
C LYS A 334 -6.44 10.04 -10.44
N LYS A 335 -5.85 10.00 -11.64
CA LYS A 335 -6.31 10.81 -12.80
C LYS A 335 -7.77 10.53 -13.17
N LYS A 336 -8.21 9.27 -13.10
CA LYS A 336 -9.62 8.90 -13.34
C LYS A 336 -10.55 9.48 -12.28
N LYS A 337 -10.16 9.46 -11.00
CA LYS A 337 -10.94 10.07 -9.91
C LYS A 337 -11.05 11.59 -10.08
N GLU A 338 -9.95 12.26 -10.41
CA GLU A 338 -9.93 13.72 -10.67
C GLU A 338 -10.82 14.10 -11.87
N GLN A 339 -10.78 13.33 -12.96
CA GLN A 339 -11.65 13.55 -14.12
C GLN A 339 -13.14 13.27 -13.83
N ALA A 340 -13.44 12.33 -12.92
CA ALA A 340 -14.81 12.05 -12.49
C ALA A 340 -15.36 13.16 -11.58
N SER A 341 -14.54 13.73 -10.69
CA SER A 341 -14.94 14.88 -9.86
C SER A 341 -15.17 16.15 -10.70
N ASP A 342 -14.42 16.34 -11.78
CA ASP A 342 -14.55 17.53 -12.64
C ASP A 342 -15.80 17.45 -13.56
N LYS A 343 -16.22 16.24 -13.95
CA LYS A 343 -17.51 16.02 -14.64
C LYS A 343 -18.73 16.17 -13.72
N GLY A 344 -18.64 15.74 -12.46
CA GLY A 344 -19.71 15.92 -11.46
C GLY A 344 -19.93 17.37 -11.03
N SER A 345 -18.92 18.23 -11.22
CA SER A 345 -18.99 19.67 -10.94
C SER A 345 -19.72 20.44 -12.05
N LYS A 346 -19.76 19.94 -13.29
CA LYS A 346 -20.46 20.58 -14.42
C LYS A 346 -21.96 20.23 -14.52
N GLU A 347 -22.41 19.12 -13.92
CA GLU A 347 -23.84 18.74 -13.94
C GLU A 347 -24.70 19.48 -12.89
N LYS A 348 -24.11 20.20 -11.93
CA LYS A 348 -24.85 21.00 -10.94
C LYS A 348 -25.04 22.48 -11.29
N GLU A 349 -24.52 22.96 -12.42
CA GLU A 349 -24.70 24.35 -12.89
C GLU A 349 -25.47 24.49 -14.20
N GLN A 350 -25.90 23.40 -14.84
CA GLN A 350 -26.75 23.48 -16.05
C GLN A 350 -28.23 23.28 -15.72
N SER A 351 -28.77 24.23 -14.96
CA SER A 351 -30.17 24.64 -15.10
C SER A 351 -30.22 26.15 -15.24
N LYS A 352 -29.66 26.68 -16.33
CA LYS A 352 -30.07 27.91 -17.01
C LYS A 352 -29.23 28.16 -18.25
N ASP A 353 -29.95 28.55 -19.30
CA ASP A 353 -29.54 29.18 -20.55
C ASP A 353 -28.83 28.33 -21.62
N GLU A 354 -29.68 27.86 -22.55
CA GLU A 354 -29.38 27.80 -23.97
C GLU A 354 -29.02 29.19 -24.50
N GLU A 355 -27.83 29.36 -25.09
CA GLU A 355 -27.67 29.76 -26.50
C GLU A 355 -26.19 30.04 -26.85
N LYS A 356 -25.79 29.47 -27.99
CA LYS A 356 -24.83 29.96 -29.00
C LYS A 356 -23.47 30.50 -28.55
N GLY A 357 -22.42 29.86 -29.09
CA GLY A 357 -21.10 30.47 -29.19
C GLY A 357 -20.06 29.53 -29.77
N GLN A 358 -20.06 29.41 -31.09
CA GLN A 358 -19.03 28.73 -31.89
C GLN A 358 -17.79 29.63 -31.96
N ASN A 359 -16.62 29.17 -31.50
CA ASN A 359 -15.35 29.53 -32.14
C ASN A 359 -14.16 28.66 -31.72
N ASP A 360 -13.33 28.43 -32.73
CA ASP A 360 -12.11 27.63 -32.78
C ASP A 360 -11.00 28.07 -31.81
N THR A 361 -10.24 27.10 -31.29
CA THR A 361 -8.79 27.28 -31.10
C THR A 361 -8.04 25.95 -31.13
N LYS A 362 -6.95 25.97 -31.91
CA LYS A 362 -6.02 24.89 -32.27
C LYS A 362 -5.44 24.13 -31.06
N LYS A 363 -5.33 22.80 -31.20
CA LYS A 363 -4.46 21.93 -30.39
C LYS A 363 -3.18 21.61 -31.17
N GLU A 364 -2.03 21.79 -30.54
CA GLU A 364 -0.76 21.17 -30.94
C GLU A 364 -0.64 19.80 -30.27
N GLU A 365 -0.33 18.78 -31.07
CA GLU A 365 -0.03 17.42 -30.65
C GLU A 365 1.46 17.27 -30.35
N GLY A 366 1.80 16.74 -29.17
CA GLY A 366 3.13 16.27 -28.82
C GLY A 366 3.07 14.77 -28.48
N GLN A 367 3.68 13.96 -29.34
CA GLN A 367 3.61 12.50 -29.38
C GLN A 367 4.85 11.89 -28.68
N SER A 368 4.67 11.06 -27.65
CA SER A 368 5.70 10.12 -27.16
C SER A 368 5.06 8.74 -26.93
N GLY A 369 5.53 7.75 -27.70
CA GLY A 369 4.93 6.44 -27.83
C GLY A 369 5.36 5.45 -26.74
N ASP A 370 4.36 4.84 -26.11
CA ASP A 370 4.46 3.71 -25.19
C ASP A 370 4.31 2.41 -26.00
N GLN A 371 5.30 1.50 -25.97
CA GLN A 371 5.17 0.18 -26.62
C GLN A 371 4.58 -0.84 -25.63
N GLN A 372 3.26 -0.98 -25.68
CA GLN A 372 2.50 -2.05 -25.03
C GLN A 372 2.70 -3.36 -25.83
N GLY A 373 3.33 -4.39 -25.23
CA GLY A 373 3.56 -5.67 -25.89
C GLY A 373 2.24 -6.43 -26.13
N GLY A 374 1.83 -6.58 -27.39
CA GLY A 374 0.64 -7.32 -27.79
C GLY A 374 0.79 -8.85 -27.64
N LEU A 375 -0.36 -9.53 -27.47
CA LEU A 375 -0.44 -10.99 -27.45
C LEU A 375 0.13 -11.60 -28.75
N PRO A 376 0.89 -12.71 -28.69
CA PRO A 376 1.37 -13.40 -29.88
C PRO A 376 0.22 -13.86 -30.79
N GLN A 377 0.41 -13.80 -32.12
CA GLN A 377 -0.60 -14.27 -33.08
C GLN A 377 -0.87 -15.78 -32.93
N GLY A 378 -2.15 -16.16 -32.90
CA GLY A 378 -2.60 -17.56 -32.84
C GLY A 378 -2.87 -18.14 -31.44
N VAL A 379 -2.83 -17.32 -30.39
CA VAL A 379 -3.13 -17.78 -29.02
C VAL A 379 -4.64 -17.98 -28.82
N GLU A 380 -5.07 -19.23 -28.70
CA GLU A 380 -6.48 -19.59 -28.43
C GLU A 380 -6.82 -19.69 -26.93
N LYS A 381 -5.81 -19.85 -26.06
CA LYS A 381 -5.98 -20.04 -24.62
C LYS A 381 -4.79 -19.51 -23.83
N VAL A 382 -5.06 -18.78 -22.75
CA VAL A 382 -4.05 -18.34 -21.77
C VAL A 382 -4.41 -18.90 -20.40
N THR A 383 -3.47 -19.60 -19.78
CA THR A 383 -3.60 -20.09 -18.40
C THR A 383 -2.43 -19.57 -17.57
N GLU A 384 -2.75 -18.96 -16.44
CA GLU A 384 -1.79 -18.54 -15.44
C GLU A 384 -1.78 -19.57 -14.31
N ARG A 385 -0.59 -20.10 -13.97
CA ARG A 385 -0.41 -21.00 -12.83
C ARG A 385 0.39 -20.30 -11.76
N VAL A 386 -0.19 -20.18 -10.58
CA VAL A 386 0.50 -19.69 -9.39
C VAL A 386 0.70 -20.88 -8.45
N LYS A 387 1.96 -21.24 -8.21
CA LYS A 387 2.35 -22.27 -7.26
C LYS A 387 3.03 -21.61 -6.07
N THR A 388 2.41 -21.75 -4.91
CA THR A 388 2.98 -21.31 -3.64
C THR A 388 3.37 -22.54 -2.83
N GLU A 389 4.65 -22.66 -2.49
CA GLU A 389 5.18 -23.72 -1.61
C GLU A 389 5.57 -23.11 -0.27
N THR A 390 4.95 -23.58 0.81
CA THR A 390 5.31 -23.22 2.18
C THR A 390 6.02 -24.41 2.81
N THR A 391 7.24 -24.19 3.28
CA THR A 391 8.01 -25.19 4.03
C THR A 391 8.09 -24.74 5.48
N ARG A 392 7.75 -25.64 6.41
CA ARG A 392 7.85 -25.43 7.85
C ARG A 392 8.80 -26.46 8.43
N ASP A 393 9.96 -25.99 8.89
CA ASP A 393 10.95 -26.82 9.57
C ASP A 393 10.73 -26.74 11.09
N TYR A 394 10.65 -27.89 11.74
CA TYR A 394 10.62 -28.04 13.19
C TYR A 394 12.04 -28.29 13.66
N LEU A 395 12.58 -27.41 14.51
CA LEU A 395 13.98 -27.47 14.97
C LEU A 395 14.03 -27.80 16.47
N ASP A 396 15.08 -28.50 16.91
CA ASP A 396 15.41 -28.63 18.34
C ASP A 396 16.08 -27.37 18.89
N ALA A 397 16.38 -27.38 20.18
CA ALA A 397 17.00 -26.25 20.88
C ALA A 397 18.41 -25.91 20.36
N GLU A 398 19.05 -26.87 19.69
CA GLU A 398 20.37 -26.75 19.07
C GLU A 398 20.29 -26.37 17.58
N GLY A 399 19.08 -26.18 17.04
CA GLY A 399 18.86 -25.74 15.66
C GLY A 399 18.94 -26.86 14.61
N LYS A 400 18.82 -28.13 15.02
CA LYS A 400 18.76 -29.28 14.11
C LYS A 400 17.30 -29.58 13.75
N VAL A 401 17.04 -29.79 12.45
CA VAL A 401 15.70 -30.06 11.93
C VAL A 401 15.24 -31.45 12.39
N LEU A 402 14.18 -31.47 13.20
CA LEU A 402 13.46 -32.64 13.68
C LEU A 402 12.39 -33.12 12.69
N GLY A 403 11.88 -32.24 11.83
CA GLY A 403 10.91 -32.58 10.79
C GLY A 403 10.60 -31.41 9.88
N THR A 404 10.10 -31.69 8.68
CA THR A 404 9.72 -30.67 7.69
C THR A 404 8.32 -30.95 7.18
N GLU A 405 7.41 -29.99 7.33
CA GLU A 405 6.10 -30.00 6.70
C GLU A 405 6.13 -29.15 5.44
N LYS A 406 5.58 -29.68 4.34
CA LYS A 406 5.45 -28.97 3.07
C LYS A 406 3.99 -28.87 2.68
N THR A 407 3.54 -27.64 2.44
CA THR A 407 2.21 -27.38 1.90
C THR A 407 2.36 -26.69 0.55
N VAL A 408 1.78 -27.29 -0.47
CA VAL A 408 1.76 -26.75 -1.83
C VAL A 408 0.33 -26.35 -2.15
N ASN A 409 0.13 -25.07 -2.48
CA ASN A 409 -1.12 -24.58 -3.02
C ASN A 409 -0.89 -24.18 -4.47
N GLU A 410 -1.62 -24.80 -5.40
CA GLU A 410 -1.55 -24.52 -6.82
C GLU A 410 -2.90 -23.99 -7.29
N GLN A 411 -2.91 -22.76 -7.78
CA GLN A 411 -4.08 -22.14 -8.38
C GLN A 411 -3.84 -21.96 -9.88
N VAL A 412 -4.77 -22.48 -10.68
CA VAL A 412 -4.76 -22.31 -12.13
C VAL A 412 -5.91 -21.38 -12.50
N LYS A 413 -5.58 -20.19 -12.99
CA LYS A 413 -6.56 -19.24 -13.52
C LYS A 413 -6.53 -19.31 -15.04
N THR A 414 -7.68 -19.61 -15.64
CA THR A 414 -7.84 -19.58 -17.10
C THR A 414 -8.48 -18.24 -17.46
N VAL A 415 -7.89 -17.52 -18.41
CA VAL A 415 -8.47 -16.28 -18.91
C VAL A 415 -9.68 -16.64 -19.80
N PRO A 416 -10.88 -16.09 -19.53
CA PRO A 416 -12.07 -16.35 -20.36
C PRO A 416 -11.85 -15.90 -21.81
N PRO A 417 -12.31 -16.67 -22.83
CA PRO A 417 -12.13 -16.34 -24.25
C PRO A 417 -12.66 -14.96 -24.66
N GLU A 418 -13.66 -14.45 -23.96
CA GLU A 418 -14.26 -13.13 -24.18
C GLU A 418 -13.28 -11.99 -23.87
N MET A 419 -12.41 -12.18 -22.88
CA MET A 419 -11.37 -11.20 -22.50
C MET A 419 -10.22 -11.18 -23.52
N LEU A 420 -9.94 -12.31 -24.17
CA LEU A 420 -8.95 -12.39 -25.26
C LEU A 420 -9.42 -11.64 -26.51
N LYS A 421 -10.74 -11.65 -26.78
CA LYS A 421 -11.34 -10.88 -27.89
C LYS A 421 -11.27 -9.37 -27.65
N GLN A 422 -11.52 -8.90 -26.42
CA GLN A 422 -11.40 -7.47 -26.08
C GLN A 422 -9.97 -6.96 -26.26
N GLN A 423 -8.95 -7.73 -25.88
CA GLN A 423 -7.55 -7.37 -26.14
C GLN A 423 -7.19 -7.39 -27.64
N ALA A 424 -7.75 -8.31 -28.41
CA ALA A 424 -7.55 -8.36 -29.86
C ALA A 424 -8.25 -7.20 -30.60
N GLU A 425 -9.44 -6.79 -30.15
CA GLU A 425 -10.19 -5.66 -30.73
C GLU A 425 -9.54 -4.31 -30.39
N GLN A 426 -9.02 -4.12 -29.16
CA GLN A 426 -8.26 -2.93 -28.79
C GLN A 426 -6.99 -2.74 -29.64
N SER A 427 -6.36 -3.82 -30.10
CA SER A 427 -5.20 -3.75 -31.02
C SER A 427 -5.57 -3.41 -32.48
N LYS A 428 -6.83 -3.64 -32.89
CA LYS A 428 -7.31 -3.33 -34.25
C LYS A 428 -7.79 -1.89 -34.41
N ASP A 429 -8.35 -1.27 -33.37
CA ASP A 429 -8.73 0.15 -33.44
C ASP A 429 -7.49 1.05 -33.49
N ALA A 430 -6.41 0.71 -32.79
CA ALA A 430 -5.14 1.43 -32.85
C ALA A 430 -4.46 1.40 -34.24
N SER A 431 -4.76 0.41 -35.08
CA SER A 431 -4.18 0.27 -36.44
C SER A 431 -5.03 0.92 -37.54
N LYS A 432 -6.30 1.25 -37.28
CA LYS A 432 -7.14 2.01 -38.23
C LYS A 432 -6.89 3.52 -38.17
N GLU A 433 -6.63 4.08 -36.99
CA GLU A 433 -6.34 5.53 -36.86
C GLU A 433 -5.01 5.94 -37.50
N GLN A 434 -4.03 5.03 -37.61
CA GLN A 434 -2.78 5.30 -38.34
C GLN A 434 -2.87 5.16 -39.87
N GLY A 435 -3.90 4.49 -40.39
CA GLY A 435 -4.04 4.23 -41.83
C GLY A 435 -4.61 5.42 -42.62
N ASP A 436 -5.46 6.24 -42.01
CA ASP A 436 -6.15 7.34 -42.70
C ASP A 436 -5.36 8.66 -42.68
N GLN A 437 -4.39 8.86 -41.77
CA GLN A 437 -3.49 10.03 -41.82
C GLN A 437 -2.39 9.95 -42.89
N ALA A 438 -2.13 8.78 -43.47
CA ALA A 438 -1.06 8.58 -44.46
C ALA A 438 -1.49 8.81 -45.92
N LYS A 439 -2.79 8.95 -46.21
CA LYS A 439 -3.29 9.13 -47.59
C LYS A 439 -3.48 10.59 -48.03
N ASP A 440 -3.45 11.55 -47.10
CA ASP A 440 -3.76 12.95 -47.41
C ASP A 440 -2.53 13.88 -47.53
N LYS A 441 -1.30 13.38 -47.27
CA LYS A 441 -0.04 14.14 -47.39
C LYS A 441 0.76 13.89 -48.68
N GLY A 442 0.21 13.15 -49.65
CA GLY A 442 0.92 12.71 -50.86
C GLY A 442 0.59 13.46 -52.15
N LYS A 443 -0.14 14.59 -52.13
CA LYS A 443 -0.67 15.21 -53.36
C LYS A 443 -0.43 16.70 -53.60
N GLU A 444 0.38 17.39 -52.79
CA GLU A 444 0.81 18.77 -53.06
C GLU A 444 2.32 18.93 -52.89
N GLU A 445 3.09 18.44 -53.85
CA GLU A 445 4.43 18.96 -54.18
C GLU A 445 4.81 18.43 -55.56
N GLY A 446 4.48 19.21 -56.60
CA GLY A 446 4.66 18.81 -57.98
C GLY A 446 4.14 19.83 -58.99
N LYS A 447 4.57 21.10 -58.88
CA LYS A 447 4.83 22.00 -60.01
C LYS A 447 5.49 23.30 -59.58
#